data_AF-A0A9E1ELC8-F1
#
_entry.id   AF-A0A9E1ELC8-F1
#
_cell.length_a   1.000
_cell.length_b   1.000
_cell.length_c   1.000
_cell.angle_alpha   90.00
_cell.angle_beta   90.00
_cell.angle_gamma   90.00
#
_symmetry.space_group_name_H-M   'P 1'
#
loop_
_entity.id
_entity.type
_entity.pdbx_description
1 polymer ?
#
loop_
_entity_poly.entity_id
_entity_poly.type
_entity_poly.pdbx_seq_one_letter_code
_entity_poly.pdbx_strand_id
1 'polypeptide(L)'
;MRIKELLKEKRLTQQELADKMNVSLSAVKQMVSAGSLTTATLEKIATALDVPMWQLFASPEEVRPKSDALTLTCPHCGKDINIKVE
;
A
#
# COMPACT_ATOMS: atom_id res chain seq x y z
N MET A 1 7.56 4.13 5.41
CA MET A 1 6.35 3.27 5.31
C MET A 1 5.12 4.10 5.58
N ARG A 2 3.99 3.81 4.92
CA ARG A 2 2.73 4.56 5.01
C ARG A 2 1.74 4.00 6.05
N ILE A 3 2.21 3.18 7.00
CA ILE A 3 1.37 2.50 8.00
C ILE A 3 0.54 3.50 8.83
N LYS A 4 1.12 4.64 9.21
CA LYS A 4 0.42 5.68 9.98
C LYS A 4 -0.72 6.33 9.20
N GLU A 5 -0.57 6.49 7.89
CA GLU A 5 -1.60 7.06 7.03
C GLU A 5 -2.71 6.04 6.78
N LEU A 6 -2.36 4.77 6.51
CA LEU A 6 -3.33 3.68 6.34
C LEU A 6 -4.22 3.50 7.58
N LEU A 7 -3.65 3.63 8.79
CA LEU A 7 -4.41 3.62 10.03
C LEU A 7 -5.45 4.74 10.09
N LYS A 8 -5.08 5.97 9.67
CA LYS A 8 -6.03 7.09 9.61
C LYS A 8 -7.10 6.89 8.54
N GLU A 9 -6.71 6.44 7.34
CA GLU A 9 -7.62 6.17 6.22
C GLU A 9 -8.67 5.14 6.60
N LYS A 10 -8.27 4.06 7.28
CA LYS A 10 -9.18 3.01 7.75
C LYS A 10 -9.86 3.33 9.10
N ARG A 11 -9.63 4.51 9.67
CA ARG A 11 -10.12 4.91 11.02
C ARG A 11 -9.79 3.89 12.12
N LEU A 12 -8.65 3.22 12.00
CA LEU A 12 -8.15 2.25 12.96
C LEU A 12 -7.18 2.92 13.92
N THR A 13 -7.24 2.54 15.20
CA THR A 13 -6.25 3.00 16.18
C THR A 13 -5.04 2.06 16.22
N GLN A 14 -3.90 2.56 16.72
CA GLN A 14 -2.72 1.70 16.97
C GLN A 14 -3.03 0.57 17.97
N GLN A 15 -3.98 0.81 18.88
CA GLN A 15 -4.40 -0.17 19.86
C GLN A 15 -5.22 -1.28 19.22
N GLU A 16 -6.18 -0.94 18.36
CA GLU A 16 -6.94 -1.96 17.60
C GLU A 16 -6.08 -2.76 16.64
N LEU A 17 -5.06 -2.14 16.04
CA LEU A 17 -4.06 -2.88 15.26
C LEU A 17 -3.26 -3.84 16.13
N ALA A 18 -2.90 -3.43 17.35
CA ALA A 18 -2.19 -4.27 18.31
C ALA A 18 -3.05 -5.48 18.74
N ASP A 19 -4.33 -5.25 19.06
CA ASP A 19 -5.31 -6.29 19.36
C ASP A 19 -5.48 -7.27 18.20
N LYS A 20 -5.66 -6.78 16.97
CA LYS A 20 -5.79 -7.63 15.76
C LYS A 20 -4.55 -8.47 15.48
N MET A 21 -3.37 -7.92 15.74
CA MET A 21 -2.10 -8.62 15.55
C MET A 21 -1.70 -9.47 16.76
N ASN A 22 -2.45 -9.40 17.86
CA ASN A 22 -2.15 -10.02 19.15
C ASN A 22 -0.73 -9.68 19.64
N VAL A 23 -0.33 -8.42 19.47
CA VAL A 23 0.97 -7.87 19.90
C VAL A 23 0.77 -6.70 20.86
N SER A 24 1.81 -6.30 21.57
CA SER A 24 1.74 -5.14 22.47
C SER A 24 1.69 -3.81 21.71
N LEU A 25 1.02 -2.81 22.26
CA LEU A 25 0.99 -1.43 21.72
C LEU A 25 2.39 -0.85 21.49
N SER A 26 3.34 -1.16 22.39
CA SER A 26 4.75 -0.75 22.25
C SER A 26 5.38 -1.29 20.97
N ALA A 27 5.08 -2.56 20.63
CA ALA A 27 5.56 -3.20 19.42
C ALA A 27 4.98 -2.52 18.18
N VAL A 28 3.68 -2.21 18.16
CA VAL A 28 3.06 -1.47 17.04
C VAL A 28 3.67 -0.07 16.90
N LYS A 29 3.89 0.66 18.00
CA LYS A 29 4.56 1.97 17.96
C LYS A 29 5.97 1.88 17.40
N GLN A 30 6.74 0.87 17.80
CA GLN A 30 8.03 0.59 17.17
C GLN A 30 7.88 0.26 15.70
N MET A 31 6.91 -0.57 15.30
CA MET A 31 6.71 -0.95 13.90
C MET A 31 6.34 0.24 13.01
N VAL A 32 5.48 1.14 13.50
CA VAL A 32 5.06 2.34 12.76
C VAL A 32 6.22 3.34 12.61
N SER A 33 7.10 3.43 13.61
CA SER A 33 8.26 4.34 13.60
C SER A 33 9.54 3.71 13.04
N ALA A 34 9.62 2.38 12.96
CA ALA A 34 10.81 1.66 12.51
C ALA A 34 10.96 1.81 10.99
N GLY A 35 12.20 2.04 10.55
CA GLY A 35 12.54 2.10 9.13
C GLY A 35 12.64 0.72 8.46
N SER A 36 12.78 -0.35 9.24
CA SER A 36 12.93 -1.72 8.76
C SER A 36 12.24 -2.72 9.70
N LEU A 37 11.47 -3.64 9.12
CA LEU A 37 10.74 -4.69 9.80
C LEU A 37 10.97 -6.02 9.10
N THR A 38 10.82 -7.12 9.84
CA THR A 38 10.83 -8.45 9.23
C THR A 38 9.62 -8.64 8.32
N THR A 39 9.80 -9.42 7.25
CA THR A 39 8.74 -9.78 6.30
C THR A 39 7.51 -10.36 7.01
N ALA A 40 7.71 -11.24 8.00
CA ALA A 40 6.63 -11.79 8.81
C ALA A 40 5.82 -10.73 9.57
N THR A 41 6.45 -9.65 10.02
CA THR A 41 5.75 -8.56 10.71
C THR A 41 4.96 -7.72 9.70
N LEU A 42 5.55 -7.42 8.55
CA LEU A 42 4.88 -6.69 7.48
C LEU A 42 3.63 -7.43 6.98
N GLU A 43 3.72 -8.75 6.81
CA GLU A 43 2.60 -9.59 6.40
C GLU A 43 1.47 -9.58 7.43
N LYS A 44 1.80 -9.64 8.72
CA LYS A 44 0.80 -9.52 9.80
C LYS A 44 0.13 -8.15 9.80
N ILE A 45 0.88 -7.06 9.59
CA ILE A 45 0.32 -5.71 9.50
C ILE A 45 -0.61 -5.59 8.29
N ALA A 46 -0.16 -6.07 7.12
CA ALA A 46 -0.94 -6.09 5.88
C ALA A 46 -2.26 -6.85 6.07
N THR A 47 -2.18 -8.05 6.67
CA THR A 47 -3.34 -8.89 6.99
C THR A 47 -4.28 -8.22 7.99
N ALA A 48 -3.75 -7.63 9.08
CA ALA A 48 -4.56 -6.97 10.10
C ALA A 48 -5.27 -5.71 9.58
N LEU A 49 -4.61 -5.00 8.64
CA LEU A 49 -5.18 -3.85 7.95
C LEU A 49 -6.04 -4.25 6.75
N ASP A 50 -6.11 -5.53 6.38
CA ASP A 50 -6.80 -6.02 5.18
C ASP A 50 -6.37 -5.22 3.92
N VAL A 51 -5.06 -5.16 3.69
CA VAL A 51 -4.44 -4.51 2.53
C VAL A 51 -3.31 -5.38 1.99
N PRO A 52 -3.01 -5.32 0.69
CA PRO A 52 -1.84 -5.98 0.15
C PRO A 52 -0.54 -5.33 0.66
N MET A 53 0.53 -6.13 0.77
CA MET A 53 1.81 -5.72 1.34
C MET A 53 2.42 -4.47 0.69
N TRP A 54 2.29 -4.32 -0.63
CA TRP A 54 2.81 -3.16 -1.37
C TRP A 54 2.16 -1.84 -0.91
N GLN A 55 0.92 -1.90 -0.41
CA GLN A 55 0.17 -0.72 0.01
C GLN A 55 0.77 -0.08 1.28
N LEU A 56 1.56 -0.85 2.05
CA LEU A 56 2.34 -0.34 3.18
C LEU A 56 3.45 0.64 2.73
N PHE A 57 3.81 0.62 1.45
CA PHE A 57 4.90 1.42 0.87
C PHE A 57 4.39 2.49 -0.10
N ALA A 58 3.35 2.20 -0.89
CA ALA A 58 2.80 3.11 -1.89
C ALA A 58 1.27 3.12 -1.84
N SER A 59 0.64 4.26 -2.11
CA SER A 59 -0.83 4.30 -2.21
C SER A 59 -1.30 3.71 -3.53
N PRO A 60 -2.53 3.15 -3.56
CA PRO A 60 -3.14 2.67 -4.81
C PRO A 60 -3.17 3.74 -5.90
N GLU A 61 -3.25 5.03 -5.56
CA GLU A 61 -3.20 6.13 -6.54
C GLU A 61 -1.81 6.36 -7.15
N GLU A 62 -0.73 6.07 -6.41
CA GLU A 62 0.64 6.16 -6.94
C GLU A 62 0.99 4.96 -7.82
N VAL A 63 0.44 3.79 -7.48
CA VAL A 63 0.70 2.53 -8.20
C VAL A 63 -0.23 2.36 -9.39
N ARG A 64 -1.41 2.98 -9.36
CA ARG A 64 -2.29 3.01 -10.52
C ARG A 64 -1.54 3.71 -11.66
N PRO A 65 -1.37 3.07 -12.83
CA PRO A 65 -1.00 3.80 -14.01
C PRO A 65 -2.07 4.88 -14.18
N LYS A 66 -1.67 6.16 -14.19
CA LYS A 66 -2.58 7.27 -14.48
C LYS A 66 -3.36 6.90 -15.73
N SER A 67 -4.66 6.66 -15.59
CA SER A 67 -5.54 6.10 -16.61
C SER A 67 -5.73 6.98 -17.85
N ASP A 68 -4.87 7.97 -18.09
CA ASP A 68 -4.89 8.81 -19.29
C ASP A 68 -3.77 8.49 -20.28
N ALA A 69 -2.87 7.54 -19.97
CA ALA A 69 -1.87 7.14 -20.94
C ALA A 69 -1.41 5.69 -20.75
N LEU A 70 -2.21 4.75 -21.26
CA LEU A 70 -1.61 3.65 -22.01
C LEU A 70 -0.89 4.30 -23.19
N THR A 71 0.35 4.77 -23.00
CA THR A 71 1.23 5.13 -24.13
C THR A 71 1.64 3.82 -24.80
N LEU A 72 0.71 3.20 -25.51
CA LEU A 72 0.98 2.12 -26.42
C LEU A 72 1.62 2.76 -27.64
N THR A 73 2.92 2.97 -27.57
CA THR A 73 3.70 3.49 -28.68
C THR A 73 3.92 2.36 -29.67
N CYS A 74 3.47 2.54 -30.91
CA CYS A 74 3.65 1.55 -31.96
C CYS A 74 5.15 1.32 -32.24
N PRO A 75 5.70 0.10 -32.07
CA PRO A 75 7.14 -0.17 -32.28
C PRO A 75 7.56 -0.06 -33.76
N HIS A 76 6.61 0.04 -34.69
CA HIS A 76 6.88 0.17 -36.11
C HIS A 76 6.93 1.64 -36.60
N CYS A 77 6.21 2.56 -35.94
CA CYS A 77 6.11 3.95 -36.41
C CYS A 77 6.20 5.02 -35.31
N GLY A 78 6.37 4.63 -34.04
CA GLY A 78 6.54 5.54 -32.92
C GLY A 78 5.30 6.34 -32.51
N LYS A 79 4.12 5.98 -33.04
CA LYS A 79 2.87 6.74 -32.83
C LYS A 79 2.06 6.17 -31.66
N ASP A 80 1.42 7.04 -30.89
CA ASP A 80 0.56 6.69 -29.75
C ASP A 80 -0.74 6.04 -30.23
N ILE A 81 -1.04 4.86 -29.68
CA ILE A 81 -2.27 4.11 -29.96
C ILE A 81 -3.30 4.47 -28.89
N ASN A 82 -4.34 5.22 -29.28
CA ASN A 82 -5.47 5.53 -28.41
C ASN A 82 -6.56 4.46 -28.58
N ILE A 83 -6.77 3.63 -27.56
CA ILE A 83 -7.89 2.67 -27.52
C ILE A 83 -9.05 3.30 -26.76
N LYS A 84 -10.18 3.50 -27.45
CA LYS A 84 -11.47 3.78 -26.80
C LYS A 84 -12.13 2.43 -26.47
N VAL A 85 -12.52 2.25 -25.22
CA VAL A 85 -13.34 1.11 -24.79
C VAL A 85 -14.77 1.65 -24.63
N GLU A 86 -15.69 1.15 -25.45
CA GLU A 86 -17.15 1.32 -25.29
C GLU A 86 -17.72 0.24 -24.37
#